data_AF-D9PWL1-F1
#
_entry.id   AF-D9PWL1-F1
#
_cell.length_a   1.000
_cell.length_b   1.000
_cell.length_c   1.000
_cell.angle_alpha   90.00
_cell.angle_beta   90.00
_cell.angle_gamma   90.00
#
_symmetry.space_group_name_H-M   'P 1'
#
loop_
_entity.id
_entity.type
_entity.pdbx_description
1 polymer ?
#
loop_
_entity_poly.entity_id
_entity_poly.type
_entity_poly.pdbx_seq_one_letter_code
_entity_poly.pdbx_strand_id
1 'polypeptide(L)'
;MDQVLPGAHAGRGVQGGGQHAPLGKSILVFAGGTSSTFQEFESQDPEILREAKVRDFISRLRGYVNIIGPDPQHRRDKFFMLRRAILLRSMFERKTPHLFDGDGRLRIDDGVLNAFLRIPEYRHGVRSMEAILEMSMLQDVKKFEKASLPSAGQLDLHVDGELFQRMVMKN
;
A
#
# COMPACT_ATOMS: atom_id res chain seq x y z
N MET A 1 17.62 -1.12 -14.60
CA MET A 1 18.66 -0.73 -13.62
C MET A 1 19.98 -0.31 -14.28
N ASP A 2 20.36 -0.88 -15.43
CA ASP A 2 21.67 -0.62 -16.06
C ASP A 2 21.99 0.85 -16.42
N GLN A 3 20.99 1.70 -16.69
CA GLN A 3 21.24 3.13 -16.97
C GLN A 3 21.17 4.05 -15.73
N VAL A 4 20.74 3.54 -14.58
CA VAL A 4 20.52 4.35 -13.36
C VAL A 4 21.72 4.30 -12.41
N LEU A 5 22.35 3.12 -12.30
CA LEU A 5 23.46 2.87 -11.39
C LEU A 5 24.76 3.65 -11.70
N PRO A 6 25.16 3.82 -12.99
CA PRO A 6 26.35 4.61 -13.31
C PRO A 6 26.17 6.10 -13.00
N GLY A 7 24.93 6.60 -13.16
CA GLY A 7 24.59 8.01 -12.99
C GLY A 7 24.50 8.49 -11.54
N ALA A 8 23.99 7.64 -10.65
CA ALA A 8 23.79 7.99 -9.24
C ALA A 8 25.12 8.31 -8.50
N HIS A 9 26.21 7.62 -8.85
CA HIS A 9 27.54 7.88 -8.27
C HIS A 9 28.19 9.18 -8.73
N ALA A 10 28.02 9.50 -10.01
CA ALA A 10 28.60 10.70 -10.60
C ALA A 10 27.76 11.96 -10.36
N GLY A 11 26.58 11.81 -9.73
CA GLY A 11 25.56 12.86 -9.69
C GLY A 11 25.18 13.29 -11.12
N ARG A 12 25.00 12.34 -12.04
CA ARG A 12 24.65 12.60 -13.45
C ARG A 12 23.49 11.72 -13.89
N GLY A 13 22.44 12.30 -14.47
CA GLY A 13 21.34 11.58 -15.09
C GLY A 13 21.60 11.43 -16.58
N VAL A 14 21.13 10.35 -17.19
CA VAL A 14 21.15 10.18 -18.64
C VAL A 14 19.78 10.59 -19.18
N GLN A 15 19.72 11.59 -20.05
CA GLN A 15 18.54 11.84 -20.89
C GLN A 15 18.68 11.14 -22.24
N GLY A 16 17.55 10.80 -22.87
CA GLY A 16 17.52 10.18 -24.20
C GLY A 16 18.38 10.96 -25.19
N GLY A 17 19.37 10.29 -25.78
CA GLY A 17 20.40 10.90 -26.63
C GLY A 17 21.83 10.85 -26.10
N GLY A 18 22.07 10.20 -24.94
CA GLY A 18 23.43 9.98 -24.42
C GLY A 18 24.07 11.21 -23.75
N GLN A 19 23.30 12.28 -23.54
CA GLN A 19 23.77 13.46 -22.82
C GLN A 19 23.62 13.26 -21.32
N HIS A 20 24.74 13.39 -20.60
CA HIS A 20 24.79 13.35 -19.15
C HIS A 20 24.51 14.74 -18.58
N ALA A 21 23.39 14.92 -17.90
CA ALA A 21 23.06 16.14 -17.17
C ALA A 21 23.43 15.99 -15.68
N PRO A 22 24.04 17.00 -15.03
CA PRO A 22 24.30 16.94 -13.59
C PRO A 22 22.97 16.88 -12.79
N LEU A 23 22.89 15.97 -11.82
CA LEU A 23 21.73 15.74 -10.93
C LEU A 23 21.66 16.72 -9.75
N GLY A 24 22.57 17.70 -9.69
CA GLY A 24 22.61 18.71 -8.63
C GLY A 24 22.56 18.13 -7.21
N LYS A 25 22.08 18.92 -6.25
CA LYS A 25 21.72 18.41 -4.92
C LYS A 25 20.34 17.78 -5.00
N SER A 26 20.25 16.46 -4.83
CA SER A 26 18.99 15.72 -4.93
C SER A 26 18.92 14.57 -3.92
N ILE A 27 17.69 14.17 -3.58
CA ILE A 27 17.41 12.94 -2.82
C ILE A 27 16.85 11.93 -3.82
N LEU A 28 17.54 10.79 -3.94
CA LEU A 28 17.10 9.68 -4.79
C LEU A 28 16.42 8.63 -3.92
N VAL A 29 15.14 8.35 -4.21
CA VAL A 29 14.34 7.34 -3.51
C VAL A 29 14.03 6.20 -4.48
N PHE A 30 14.28 4.97 -4.04
CA PHE A 30 14.00 3.76 -4.81
C PHE A 30 12.94 2.95 -4.06
N ALA A 31 11.86 2.59 -4.76
CA ALA A 31 10.77 1.78 -4.20
C ALA A 31 10.75 0.41 -4.89
N GLY A 32 10.86 -0.67 -4.10
CA GLY A 32 10.74 -2.05 -4.56
C GLY A 32 9.33 -2.59 -4.34
N GLY A 33 8.89 -3.52 -5.20
CA GLY A 33 7.57 -4.15 -5.12
C GLY A 33 7.58 -5.67 -5.10
N THR A 34 8.75 -6.29 -5.16
CA THR A 34 8.92 -7.76 -5.27
C THR A 34 9.38 -8.41 -3.96
N SER A 35 9.84 -7.62 -3.00
CA SER A 35 10.32 -8.08 -1.69
C SER A 35 9.71 -7.20 -0.62
N SER A 36 9.22 -7.82 0.45
CA SER A 36 8.51 -7.14 1.55
C SER A 36 9.48 -6.46 2.53
N THR A 37 10.74 -6.89 2.54
CA THR A 37 11.80 -6.29 3.35
C THR A 37 13.10 -6.16 2.58
N PHE A 38 13.97 -5.23 3.03
CA PHE A 38 15.32 -5.10 2.50
C PHE A 38 16.15 -6.39 2.65
N GLN A 39 15.96 -7.13 3.75
CA GLN A 39 16.67 -8.39 3.98
C GLN A 39 16.24 -9.45 2.95
N GLU A 40 14.93 -9.56 2.68
CA GLU A 40 14.41 -10.45 1.64
C GLU A 40 14.90 -10.06 0.24
N PHE A 41 15.05 -8.76 -0.03
CA PHE A 41 15.63 -8.25 -1.28
C PHE A 41 17.11 -8.64 -1.43
N GLU A 42 17.88 -8.61 -0.34
CA GLU A 42 19.29 -8.99 -0.35
C GLU A 42 19.50 -10.51 -0.41
N SER A 43 18.55 -11.30 0.12
CA SER A 43 18.63 -12.76 0.19
C SER A 43 18.03 -13.49 -1.01
N GLN A 44 17.83 -12.81 -2.14
CA GLN A 44 17.37 -13.43 -3.39
C GLN A 44 18.43 -14.39 -3.95
N ASP A 45 18.04 -15.15 -4.98
CA ASP A 45 18.94 -16.09 -5.65
C ASP A 45 20.25 -15.39 -6.11
N PRO A 46 21.44 -15.96 -5.82
CA PRO A 46 22.73 -15.35 -6.18
C PRO A 46 22.92 -15.06 -7.67
N GLU A 47 22.32 -15.84 -8.56
CA GLU A 47 22.38 -15.61 -10.01
C GLU A 47 21.57 -14.36 -10.37
N ILE A 48 20.34 -14.25 -9.85
CA ILE A 48 19.49 -13.06 -10.02
C ILE A 48 20.20 -11.81 -9.47
N LEU A 49 20.77 -11.90 -8.26
CA LEU A 49 21.48 -10.79 -7.63
C LEU A 49 22.68 -10.31 -8.45
N ARG A 50 23.38 -11.24 -9.11
CA ARG A 50 24.56 -10.94 -9.95
C ARG A 50 24.13 -10.30 -11.27
N GLU A 51 23.18 -10.91 -11.97
CA GLU A 51 22.68 -10.41 -13.26
C GLU A 51 22.10 -9.00 -13.13
N ALA A 52 21.35 -8.74 -12.06
CA ALA A 52 20.75 -7.43 -11.81
C ALA A 52 21.68 -6.42 -11.09
N LYS A 53 22.96 -6.77 -10.85
CA LYS A 53 23.95 -5.93 -10.12
C LYS A 53 23.45 -5.44 -8.75
N VAL A 54 22.67 -6.24 -8.04
CA VAL A 54 21.99 -5.84 -6.80
C VAL A 54 23.00 -5.47 -5.70
N ARG A 55 24.11 -6.21 -5.57
CA ARG A 55 25.16 -5.88 -4.58
C ARG A 55 25.83 -4.53 -4.85
N ASP A 56 26.02 -4.19 -6.12
CA ASP A 56 26.56 -2.90 -6.54
C ASP A 56 25.58 -1.77 -6.19
N PHE A 57 24.29 -1.96 -6.43
CA PHE A 57 23.24 -1.04 -6.01
C PHE A 57 23.20 -0.85 -4.48
N ILE A 58 23.16 -1.94 -3.71
CA ILE A 58 23.08 -1.92 -2.25
C ILE A 58 24.26 -1.14 -1.66
N SER A 59 25.49 -1.36 -2.16
CA SER A 59 26.69 -0.65 -1.68
C SER A 59 26.63 0.88 -1.80
N ARG A 60 25.71 1.40 -2.63
CA ARG A 60 25.52 2.84 -2.89
C ARG A 60 24.39 3.44 -2.07
N LEU A 61 23.55 2.62 -1.45
CA LEU A 61 22.47 3.08 -0.61
C LEU A 61 23.04 3.70 0.66
N ARG A 62 22.50 4.85 1.05
CA ARG A 62 22.82 5.53 2.32
C ARG A 62 21.88 5.12 3.45
N GLY A 63 20.82 4.38 3.12
CA GLY A 63 19.83 3.86 4.07
C GLY A 63 18.68 3.19 3.34
N TYR A 64 17.86 2.46 4.08
CA TYR A 64 16.61 1.87 3.61
C TYR A 64 15.54 1.99 4.69
N VAL A 65 14.28 1.91 4.27
CA VAL A 65 13.12 1.88 5.16
C VAL A 65 12.18 0.78 4.69
N ASN A 66 11.86 -0.16 5.57
CA ASN A 66 10.80 -1.15 5.31
C ASN A 66 9.45 -0.52 5.62
N ILE A 67 8.54 -0.51 4.64
CA ILE A 67 7.19 0.02 4.81
C ILE A 67 6.26 -1.12 5.22
N ILE A 68 5.67 -0.99 6.41
CA ILE A 68 4.77 -2.00 6.97
C ILE A 68 3.38 -1.87 6.34
N GLY A 69 2.85 -2.97 5.85
CA GLY A 69 1.50 -3.04 5.27
C GLY A 69 0.35 -3.02 6.28
N PRO A 70 -0.90 -3.09 5.79
CA PRO A 70 -2.09 -3.09 6.64
C PRO A 70 -2.30 -4.42 7.39
N ASP A 71 -1.65 -5.49 6.95
CA ASP A 71 -1.84 -6.82 7.52
C ASP A 71 -0.92 -7.08 8.72
N PRO A 72 -1.31 -7.99 9.63
CA PRO A 72 -0.50 -8.35 10.79
C PRO A 72 0.88 -8.89 10.36
N GLN A 73 1.96 -8.35 10.91
CA GLN A 73 3.32 -8.83 10.59
C GLN A 73 3.64 -10.15 11.31
N HIS A 74 2.96 -10.44 12.40
CA HIS A 74 3.09 -11.67 13.18
C HIS A 74 1.89 -11.82 14.13
N ARG A 75 1.72 -13.01 14.75
CA ARG A 75 0.55 -13.32 15.61
C ARG A 75 0.33 -12.36 16.79
N ARG A 76 1.37 -11.68 17.26
CA ARG A 76 1.33 -10.72 18.38
C ARG A 76 1.13 -9.27 17.92
N ASP A 77 1.03 -9.02 16.63
CA ASP A 77 0.88 -7.67 16.10
C ASP A 77 -0.56 -7.23 16.36
N LYS A 78 -0.76 -6.48 17.44
CA LYS A 78 -2.07 -5.91 17.78
C LYS A 78 -2.27 -4.53 17.14
N PHE A 79 -1.21 -3.93 16.62
CA PHE A 79 -1.23 -2.56 16.09
C PHE A 79 -1.69 -2.49 14.64
N PHE A 80 -1.81 -3.62 13.93
CA PHE A 80 -2.33 -3.63 12.56
C PHE A 80 -3.72 -2.97 12.43
N MET A 81 -4.59 -3.13 13.43
CA MET A 81 -5.89 -2.45 13.44
C MET A 81 -5.74 -0.92 13.49
N LEU A 82 -4.80 -0.40 14.28
CA LEU A 82 -4.52 1.03 14.32
C LEU A 82 -3.91 1.52 13.00
N ARG A 83 -2.99 0.74 12.40
CA ARG A 83 -2.45 1.04 11.06
C ARG A 83 -3.57 1.11 10.02
N ARG A 84 -4.49 0.13 10.01
CA ARG A 84 -5.67 0.13 9.14
C ARG A 84 -6.57 1.33 9.39
N ALA A 85 -6.84 1.69 10.64
CA ALA A 85 -7.65 2.86 10.97
C ALA A 85 -7.04 4.16 10.43
N ILE A 86 -5.73 4.34 10.57
CA ILE A 86 -5.00 5.50 10.02
C ILE A 86 -5.07 5.51 8.49
N LEU A 87 -4.82 4.36 7.85
CA LEU A 87 -4.89 4.22 6.40
C LEU A 87 -6.30 4.51 5.86
N LEU A 88 -7.33 3.91 6.46
CA LEU A 88 -8.73 4.12 6.08
C LEU A 88 -9.11 5.59 6.22
N ARG A 89 -8.83 6.20 7.37
CA ARG A 89 -9.13 7.62 7.58
C ARG A 89 -8.50 8.48 6.49
N SER A 90 -7.23 8.24 6.21
CA SER A 90 -6.48 8.94 5.15
C SER A 90 -7.11 8.74 3.76
N MET A 91 -7.61 7.54 3.45
CA MET A 91 -8.32 7.25 2.19
C MET A 91 -9.67 7.95 2.11
N PHE A 92 -10.49 7.86 3.16
CA PHE A 92 -11.80 8.51 3.21
C PHE A 92 -11.68 10.03 3.10
N GLU A 93 -10.71 10.64 3.79
CA GLU A 93 -10.47 12.09 3.73
C GLU A 93 -10.13 12.56 2.31
N ARG A 94 -9.37 11.76 1.55
CA ARG A 94 -9.00 12.09 0.16
C ARG A 94 -10.08 11.77 -0.87
N LYS A 95 -10.71 10.61 -0.77
CA LYS A 95 -11.56 10.05 -1.84
C LYS A 95 -13.05 10.34 -1.64
N THR A 96 -13.49 10.49 -0.39
CA THR A 96 -14.91 10.64 -0.04
C THR A 96 -15.08 11.62 1.14
N PRO A 97 -14.56 12.85 1.04
CA PRO A 97 -14.59 13.81 2.16
C PRO A 97 -16.02 14.15 2.61
N HIS A 98 -17.01 14.02 1.73
CA HIS A 98 -18.44 14.24 2.01
C HIS A 98 -19.04 13.23 3.00
N LEU A 99 -18.38 12.11 3.28
CA LEU A 99 -18.81 11.14 4.29
C LEU A 99 -18.49 11.59 5.72
N PHE A 100 -17.68 12.62 5.90
CA PHE A 100 -17.43 13.18 7.23
C PHE A 100 -18.56 14.14 7.63
N ASP A 101 -18.88 14.16 8.92
CA ASP A 101 -19.78 15.16 9.50
C ASP A 101 -19.04 16.45 9.91
N GLY A 102 -19.77 17.40 10.50
CA GLY A 102 -19.22 18.69 10.92
C GLY A 102 -18.15 18.59 12.03
N ASP A 103 -18.10 17.47 12.75
CA ASP A 103 -17.12 17.20 13.81
C ASP A 103 -15.92 16.40 13.28
N GLY A 104 -15.86 16.13 11.97
CA GLY A 104 -14.82 15.34 11.34
C GLY A 104 -14.92 13.84 11.67
N ARG A 105 -16.10 13.33 12.03
CA ARG A 105 -16.34 11.91 12.22
C ARG A 105 -16.84 11.28 10.93
N LEU A 106 -16.27 10.14 10.58
CA LEU A 106 -16.68 9.37 9.40
C LEU A 106 -18.06 8.75 9.63
N ARG A 107 -19.02 9.04 8.76
CA ARG A 107 -20.33 8.37 8.76
C ARG A 107 -20.21 7.04 8.01
N ILE A 108 -20.04 5.96 8.76
CA ILE A 108 -19.92 4.59 8.27
C ILE A 108 -20.76 3.66 9.15
N ASP A 109 -21.28 2.58 8.58
CA ASP A 109 -21.89 1.50 9.35
C ASP A 109 -20.84 0.74 10.17
N ASP A 110 -21.15 0.46 11.44
CA ASP A 110 -20.19 -0.17 12.36
C ASP A 110 -19.73 -1.55 11.87
N GLY A 111 -20.63 -2.33 11.26
CA GLY A 111 -20.30 -3.63 10.68
C GLY A 111 -19.33 -3.49 9.50
N VAL A 112 -19.54 -2.48 8.65
CA VAL A 112 -18.61 -2.15 7.55
C VAL A 112 -17.25 -1.75 8.09
N LEU A 113 -17.20 -0.80 9.02
CA LEU A 113 -15.94 -0.36 9.63
C LEU A 113 -15.21 -1.53 10.32
N ASN A 114 -15.94 -2.35 11.08
CA ASN A 114 -15.40 -3.51 11.76
C ASN A 114 -14.82 -4.53 10.77
N ALA A 115 -15.50 -4.80 9.65
CA ALA A 115 -14.99 -5.69 8.61
C ALA A 115 -13.68 -5.18 8.01
N PHE A 116 -13.58 -3.88 7.66
CA PHE A 116 -12.31 -3.31 7.19
C PHE A 116 -11.19 -3.42 8.25
N LEU A 117 -11.49 -3.15 9.52
CA LEU A 117 -10.47 -3.18 10.57
C LEU A 117 -10.01 -4.61 10.90
N ARG A 118 -10.89 -5.61 10.80
CA ARG A 118 -10.66 -6.96 11.36
C ARG A 118 -10.51 -8.10 10.37
N ILE A 119 -10.78 -7.89 9.08
CA ILE A 119 -10.59 -8.96 8.08
C ILE A 119 -9.15 -9.52 8.18
N PRO A 120 -8.92 -10.84 8.13
CA PRO A 120 -7.60 -11.39 8.43
C PRO A 120 -6.47 -10.83 7.56
N GLU A 121 -6.75 -10.60 6.28
CA GLU A 121 -5.74 -10.24 5.27
C GLU A 121 -6.37 -9.44 4.12
N TYR A 122 -5.58 -8.53 3.57
CA TYR A 122 -5.81 -7.89 2.29
C TYR A 122 -4.85 -8.44 1.23
N ARG A 123 -5.37 -9.13 0.22
CA ARG A 123 -4.55 -9.85 -0.80
C ARG A 123 -3.47 -9.01 -1.45
N HIS A 124 -3.70 -7.70 -1.58
CA HIS A 124 -2.77 -6.73 -2.17
C HIS A 124 -2.54 -5.52 -1.24
N GLY A 125 -2.67 -5.72 0.07
CA GLY A 125 -2.45 -4.70 1.10
C GLY A 125 -3.30 -3.44 0.89
N VAL A 126 -2.65 -2.28 0.91
CA VAL A 126 -3.31 -0.96 0.80
C VAL A 126 -4.12 -0.84 -0.50
N ARG A 127 -3.65 -1.46 -1.60
CA ARG A 127 -4.36 -1.43 -2.89
C ARG A 127 -5.70 -2.15 -2.84
N SER A 128 -5.77 -3.27 -2.10
CA SER A 128 -7.04 -3.94 -1.86
C SER A 128 -8.02 -3.06 -1.09
N MET A 129 -7.54 -2.32 -0.08
CA MET A 129 -8.39 -1.39 0.68
C MET A 129 -8.94 -0.27 -0.20
N GLU A 130 -8.09 0.34 -1.04
CA GLU A 130 -8.49 1.39 -1.97
C GLU A 130 -9.47 0.89 -3.03
N ALA A 131 -9.21 -0.28 -3.63
CA ALA A 131 -10.08 -0.84 -4.66
C ALA A 131 -11.50 -1.14 -4.12
N ILE A 132 -11.62 -1.66 -2.90
CA ILE A 132 -12.94 -1.87 -2.28
C ILE A 132 -13.70 -0.54 -2.14
N LEU A 133 -13.02 0.54 -1.73
CA LEU A 133 -13.63 1.88 -1.64
C LEU A 133 -14.05 2.41 -3.00
N GLU A 134 -13.22 2.26 -4.02
CA GLU A 134 -13.48 2.74 -5.39
C GLU A 134 -14.62 1.99 -6.07
N MET A 135 -14.75 0.69 -5.80
CA MET A 135 -15.85 -0.13 -6.29
C MET A 135 -17.15 0.07 -5.49
N SER A 136 -17.10 0.76 -4.33
CA SER A 136 -18.26 1.03 -3.51
C SER A 136 -19.08 2.20 -4.08
N MET A 137 -20.41 2.12 -3.95
CA MET A 137 -21.33 3.17 -4.41
C MET A 137 -21.39 4.33 -3.40
N LEU A 138 -20.41 5.24 -3.47
CA LEU A 138 -20.19 6.29 -2.45
C LEU A 138 -20.45 7.73 -2.91
N GLN A 139 -20.71 8.02 -4.19
CA GLN A 139 -20.73 9.41 -4.70
C GLN A 139 -21.85 10.28 -4.10
N ASP A 140 -23.06 9.76 -3.96
CA ASP A 140 -24.24 10.55 -3.55
C ASP A 140 -24.83 10.13 -2.20
N VAL A 141 -24.05 9.40 -1.39
CA VAL A 141 -24.49 8.94 -0.07
C VAL A 141 -23.86 9.78 1.04
N LYS A 142 -24.61 9.99 2.12
CA LYS A 142 -24.09 10.68 3.31
C LYS A 142 -23.40 9.73 4.29
N LYS A 143 -23.62 8.42 4.17
CA LYS A 143 -23.08 7.39 5.05
C LYS A 143 -22.64 6.20 4.21
N PHE A 144 -21.51 5.60 4.55
CA PHE A 144 -21.10 4.33 3.95
C PHE A 144 -21.87 3.18 4.63
N GLU A 145 -22.92 2.74 3.96
CA GLU A 145 -23.79 1.66 4.41
C GLU A 145 -23.43 0.32 3.75
N LYS A 146 -23.95 -0.78 4.32
CA LYS A 146 -23.74 -2.14 3.83
C LYS A 146 -24.15 -2.31 2.36
N ALA A 147 -25.23 -1.63 1.95
CA ALA A 147 -25.75 -1.66 0.59
C ALA A 147 -24.84 -0.96 -0.44
N SER A 148 -23.91 -0.12 0.01
CA SER A 148 -22.93 0.53 -0.88
C SER A 148 -21.72 -0.36 -1.18
N LEU A 149 -21.54 -1.48 -0.48
CA LEU A 149 -20.41 -2.38 -0.68
C LEU A 149 -20.48 -3.09 -2.03
N PRO A 150 -19.32 -3.47 -2.61
CA PRO A 150 -19.27 -4.36 -3.76
C PRO A 150 -19.88 -5.72 -3.45
N SER A 151 -20.25 -6.46 -4.50
CA SER A 151 -20.67 -7.85 -4.39
C SER A 151 -19.56 -8.74 -3.81
N ALA A 152 -19.92 -9.89 -3.23
CA ALA A 152 -18.96 -10.85 -2.69
C ALA A 152 -17.88 -11.26 -3.72
N GLY A 153 -18.30 -11.51 -4.97
CA GLY A 153 -17.37 -11.86 -6.05
C GLY A 153 -16.38 -10.74 -6.43
N GLN A 154 -16.76 -9.46 -6.28
CA GLN A 154 -15.83 -8.34 -6.43
C GLN A 154 -14.89 -8.21 -5.23
N LEU A 155 -15.40 -8.48 -4.02
CA LEU A 155 -14.58 -8.49 -2.80
C LEU A 155 -13.53 -9.60 -2.82
N ASP A 156 -13.80 -10.74 -3.45
CA ASP A 156 -12.88 -11.89 -3.51
C ASP A 156 -11.55 -11.59 -4.19
N LEU A 157 -11.48 -10.56 -5.04
CA LEU A 157 -10.23 -10.08 -5.64
C LEU A 157 -9.30 -9.42 -4.59
N HIS A 158 -9.83 -9.03 -3.45
CA HIS A 158 -9.15 -8.17 -2.48
C HIS A 158 -9.07 -8.75 -1.07
N VAL A 159 -10.07 -9.54 -0.68
CA VAL A 159 -10.24 -10.19 0.63
C VAL A 159 -10.94 -11.56 0.45
N ASP A 160 -11.23 -12.25 1.55
CA ASP A 160 -12.27 -13.30 1.57
C ASP A 160 -13.64 -12.62 1.61
N GLY A 161 -14.36 -12.63 0.49
CA GLY A 161 -15.62 -11.90 0.32
C GLY A 161 -16.75 -12.42 1.21
N GLU A 162 -16.88 -13.74 1.36
CA GLU A 162 -17.87 -14.36 2.24
C GLU A 162 -17.60 -14.01 3.71
N LEU A 163 -16.35 -14.10 4.16
CA LEU A 163 -15.98 -13.72 5.51
C LEU A 163 -16.20 -12.22 5.74
N PHE A 164 -15.83 -11.37 4.78
CA PHE A 164 -16.05 -9.94 4.86
C PHE A 164 -17.53 -9.63 5.05
N GLN A 165 -18.41 -10.19 4.21
CA GLN A 165 -19.86 -9.98 4.34
C GLN A 165 -20.41 -10.51 5.67
N ARG A 166 -19.94 -11.67 6.16
CA ARG A 166 -20.32 -12.18 7.48
C ARG A 166 -19.90 -11.24 8.61
N MET A 167 -18.71 -10.62 8.52
CA MET A 167 -18.25 -9.63 9.49
C MET A 167 -19.13 -8.37 9.46
N VAL A 168 -19.55 -7.92 8.28
CA VAL A 168 -20.47 -6.79 8.13
C VAL A 168 -21.84 -7.06 8.77
N MET A 169 -22.27 -8.32 8.84
CA MET A 169 -23.55 -8.70 9.43
C MET A 169 -23.49 -8.97 10.94
N LYS A 170 -22.31 -9.25 11.50
CA LYS A 170 -22.11 -9.46 12.94
C LYS A 170 -21.84 -8.13 13.65
N ASN A 171 -22.86 -7.59 14.33
CA ASN A 171 -22.69 -6.58 15.37
C ASN A 171 -22.57 -7.26 16.74
#